data_AF-A0A1V1P141-F1
#
_entry.id   AF-A0A1V1P141-F1
#
_cell.length_a   1.000
_cell.length_b   1.000
_cell.length_c   1.000
_cell.angle_alpha   90.00
_cell.angle_beta   90.00
_cell.angle_gamma   90.00
#
_symmetry.space_group_name_H-M   'P 1'
#
loop_
_entity.id
_entity.type
_entity.pdbx_description
1 polymer ?
#
loop_
_entity_poly.entity_id
_entity_poly.type
_entity_poly.pdbx_seq_one_letter_code
_entity_poly.pdbx_strand_id
1 'polypeptide(L)'
;MITPPSYLTASDLISLSLLMFQALKQLPCEVHDINIQRLIKADIYKITSQSLNKAMEIAKDIRNKRLYSNANGYYGRLFEIGKQFDQSVKYTRIAIAHAQEADLPELSYLWQWQLARVFNKRGRIEEAVKSYQTATSIISPRSITESCGILKEFYMGYKDRKEVFSQKIKPLFLELAKIKMDEALKSEDQNDLHIVRNTIERVKSSELQNFYQDECLPVISNSDNLHYTAIDEYTAVIYPIFFPENLTYMLIFQDSIQMLTTTVNVNKINHLVKTLNQDILESSDYSDITDVYKKSI
;
A
#
# COMPACT_ATOMS: atom_id res chain seq x y z
N MET A 1 21.86 -34.90 -14.61
CA MET A 1 22.20 -33.53 -14.20
C MET A 1 21.09 -33.03 -13.29
N ILE A 2 21.33 -33.04 -11.99
CA ILE A 2 20.40 -32.58 -10.96
C ILE A 2 20.60 -31.06 -10.87
N THR A 3 19.56 -30.26 -11.10
CA THR A 3 19.62 -28.81 -10.79
C THR A 3 20.12 -28.65 -9.36
N PRO A 4 21.18 -27.87 -9.09
CA PRO A 4 21.68 -27.79 -7.72
C PRO A 4 20.56 -27.27 -6.80
N PRO A 5 20.40 -27.84 -5.59
CA PRO A 5 19.33 -27.49 -4.64
C PRO A 5 19.29 -26.01 -4.19
N SER A 6 20.18 -25.16 -4.71
CA SER A 6 20.42 -23.79 -4.30
C SER A 6 19.25 -22.84 -4.58
N TYR A 7 18.57 -22.90 -5.74
CA TYR A 7 17.47 -21.98 -6.01
C TYR A 7 16.29 -22.19 -5.05
N LEU A 8 15.81 -23.45 -4.95
CA LEU A 8 14.68 -23.79 -4.08
C LEU A 8 15.02 -23.48 -2.62
N THR A 9 16.22 -23.85 -2.16
CA THR A 9 16.67 -23.54 -0.80
C THR A 9 16.61 -22.03 -0.52
N ALA A 10 17.13 -21.19 -1.42
CA ALA A 10 17.07 -19.74 -1.25
C ALA A 10 15.62 -19.21 -1.26
N SER A 11 14.78 -19.74 -2.15
CA SER A 11 13.35 -19.40 -2.21
C SER A 11 12.60 -19.79 -0.92
N ASP A 12 12.88 -20.96 -0.36
CA ASP A 12 12.25 -21.45 0.86
C ASP A 12 12.69 -20.63 2.07
N LEU A 13 13.98 -20.26 2.16
CA LEU A 13 14.50 -19.37 3.19
C LEU A 13 13.86 -17.97 3.12
N ILE A 14 13.63 -17.45 1.92
CA ILE A 14 12.88 -16.20 1.72
C ILE A 14 11.42 -16.38 2.15
N SER A 15 10.78 -17.49 1.78
CA SER A 15 9.39 -17.78 2.15
C SER A 15 9.22 -17.92 3.66
N LEU A 16 10.19 -18.54 4.35
CA LEU A 16 10.25 -18.59 5.80
C LEU A 16 10.28 -17.18 6.41
N SER A 17 11.07 -16.25 5.86
CA SER A 17 11.11 -14.86 6.32
C SER A 17 9.75 -14.16 6.23
N LEU A 18 8.96 -14.47 5.21
CA LEU A 18 7.62 -13.91 5.02
C LEU A 18 6.64 -14.39 6.10
N LEU A 19 6.69 -15.69 6.43
CA LEU A 19 5.90 -16.27 7.52
C LEU A 19 6.30 -15.65 8.86
N MET A 20 7.61 -15.47 9.09
CA MET A 20 8.13 -14.80 10.28
C MET A 20 7.64 -13.35 10.41
N PHE A 21 7.52 -12.60 9.31
CA PHE A 21 6.91 -11.26 9.33
C PHE A 21 5.42 -11.28 9.66
N GLN A 22 4.68 -12.31 9.23
CA GLN A 22 3.27 -12.48 9.61
C GLN A 22 3.15 -12.79 11.11
N ALA A 23 3.99 -13.68 11.64
CA ALA A 23 4.04 -14.00 13.06
C ALA A 23 4.33 -12.74 13.91
N LEU A 24 5.31 -11.91 13.49
CA LEU A 24 5.59 -10.62 14.17
C LEU A 24 4.39 -9.67 14.19
N LYS A 25 3.53 -9.71 13.17
CA LYS A 25 2.33 -8.86 13.10
C LYS A 25 1.22 -9.37 14.03
N GLN A 26 1.08 -10.69 14.19
CA GLN A 26 0.04 -11.33 15.00
C GLN A 26 0.40 -11.45 16.48
N LEU A 27 1.70 -11.40 16.81
CA LEU A 27 2.23 -11.56 18.16
C LEU A 27 1.50 -10.77 19.26
N PRO A 28 1.14 -9.46 19.09
CA PRO A 28 0.45 -8.72 20.14
C PRO A 28 -0.97 -9.22 20.46
N CYS A 29 -1.60 -9.94 19.52
CA CYS A 29 -2.94 -10.52 19.69
C CYS A 29 -2.87 -11.92 20.32
N GLU A 30 -1.82 -12.69 20.00
CA GLU A 30 -1.67 -14.08 20.45
C GLU A 30 -1.04 -14.20 21.84
N VAL A 31 -0.10 -13.31 22.16
CA VAL A 31 0.65 -13.35 23.42
C VAL A 31 0.45 -12.04 24.15
N HIS A 32 -0.21 -12.06 25.30
CA HIS A 32 -0.48 -10.84 26.07
C HIS A 32 0.71 -10.41 26.96
N ASP A 33 1.60 -11.34 27.32
CA ASP A 33 2.77 -11.06 28.16
C ASP A 33 3.88 -10.37 27.36
N ILE A 34 4.22 -9.14 27.74
CA ILE A 34 5.19 -8.29 27.03
C ILE A 34 6.63 -8.82 27.09
N ASN A 35 7.01 -9.54 28.15
CA ASN A 35 8.34 -10.12 28.27
C ASN A 35 8.49 -11.33 27.34
N ILE A 36 7.45 -12.17 27.27
CA ILE A 36 7.40 -13.30 26.32
C ILE A 36 7.37 -12.78 24.88
N GLN A 37 6.57 -11.75 24.58
CA GLN A 37 6.58 -11.10 23.27
C GLN A 37 7.98 -10.63 22.88
N ARG A 38 8.73 -10.02 23.81
CA ARG A 38 10.09 -9.53 23.55
C ARG A 38 11.05 -10.67 23.20
N LEU A 39 10.97 -11.79 23.91
CA LEU A 39 11.81 -12.97 23.66
C LEU A 39 11.49 -13.59 22.29
N ILE A 40 10.21 -13.86 22.01
CA ILE A 40 9.77 -14.41 20.72
C ILE A 40 10.18 -13.48 19.58
N LYS A 41 10.00 -12.17 19.75
CA LYS A 41 10.44 -11.18 18.78
C LYS A 41 11.94 -11.33 18.51
N ALA A 42 12.78 -11.36 19.54
CA ALA A 42 14.23 -11.51 19.37
C ALA A 42 14.62 -12.78 18.60
N ASP A 43 13.98 -13.92 18.90
CA ASP A 43 14.22 -15.18 18.19
C ASP A 43 13.79 -15.11 16.73
N ILE A 44 12.60 -14.55 16.46
CA ILE A 44 12.12 -14.34 15.09
C ILE A 44 13.09 -13.43 14.32
N TYR A 45 13.58 -12.34 14.92
CA TYR A 45 14.58 -11.48 14.29
C TYR A 45 15.85 -12.24 13.92
N LYS A 46 16.36 -13.07 14.84
CA LYS A 46 17.57 -13.85 14.64
C LYS A 46 17.39 -14.87 13.50
N ILE A 47 16.33 -15.67 13.54
CA ILE A 47 16.04 -16.69 12.52
C ILE A 47 15.81 -16.05 11.15
N THR A 48 15.05 -14.96 11.11
CA THR A 48 14.77 -14.22 9.87
C THR A 48 16.05 -13.66 9.27
N SER A 49 16.91 -13.05 10.10
CA SER A 49 18.19 -12.51 9.67
C SER A 49 19.11 -13.60 9.11
N GLN A 50 19.25 -14.73 9.80
CA GLN A 50 20.08 -15.86 9.37
C GLN A 50 19.56 -16.47 8.05
N SER A 51 18.25 -16.63 7.93
CA SER A 51 17.62 -17.19 6.72
C SER A 51 17.83 -16.29 5.51
N LEU A 52 17.62 -14.98 5.68
CA LEU A 52 17.81 -14.01 4.59
C LEU A 52 19.29 -13.86 4.20
N ASN A 53 20.21 -13.85 5.17
CA ASN A 53 21.65 -13.86 4.88
C ASN A 53 22.04 -15.10 4.08
N LYS A 54 21.55 -16.28 4.49
CA LYS A 54 21.85 -17.51 3.76
C LYS A 54 21.24 -17.52 2.35
N ALA A 55 20.01 -17.01 2.20
CA ALA A 55 19.40 -16.84 0.89
C ALA A 55 20.19 -15.87 -0.01
N MET A 56 20.73 -14.78 0.56
CA MET A 56 21.58 -13.83 -0.18
C MET A 56 22.88 -14.49 -0.66
N GLU A 57 23.57 -15.26 0.19
CA GLU A 57 24.77 -16.01 -0.18
C GLU A 57 24.47 -16.93 -1.37
N ILE A 58 23.44 -17.78 -1.23
CA ILE A 58 23.08 -18.75 -2.26
C ILE A 58 22.68 -18.03 -3.57
N ALA A 59 21.86 -16.97 -3.48
CA ALA A 59 21.43 -16.20 -4.64
C ALA A 59 22.60 -15.53 -5.38
N LYS A 60 23.62 -15.06 -4.63
CA LYS A 60 24.85 -14.51 -5.19
C LYS A 60 25.67 -15.57 -5.90
N ASP A 61 25.83 -16.75 -5.29
CA ASP A 61 26.61 -17.86 -5.85
C ASP A 61 26.03 -18.36 -7.17
N ILE A 62 24.69 -18.48 -7.25
CA ILE A 62 23.99 -18.88 -8.49
C ILE A 62 23.71 -17.70 -9.43
N ARG A 63 24.15 -16.48 -9.09
CA ARG A 63 23.95 -15.25 -9.86
C ARG A 63 22.48 -14.96 -10.20
N ASN A 64 21.56 -15.32 -9.31
CA ASN A 64 20.13 -15.09 -9.52
C ASN A 64 19.71 -13.73 -8.95
N LYS A 65 19.56 -12.74 -9.84
CA LYS A 65 19.20 -11.36 -9.47
C LYS A 65 17.84 -11.25 -8.78
N ARG A 66 16.84 -12.04 -9.17
CA ARG A 66 15.52 -12.07 -8.53
C ARG A 66 15.61 -12.45 -7.06
N LEU A 67 16.25 -13.59 -6.76
CA LEU A 67 16.42 -14.06 -5.38
C LEU A 67 17.29 -13.09 -4.57
N TYR A 68 18.33 -12.54 -5.18
CA TYR A 68 19.21 -11.60 -4.51
C TYR A 68 18.48 -10.29 -4.18
N SER A 69 17.66 -9.77 -5.10
CA SER A 69 16.78 -8.62 -4.87
C SER A 69 15.79 -8.92 -3.74
N ASN A 70 15.08 -10.05 -3.81
CA ASN A 70 14.12 -10.45 -2.77
C ASN A 70 14.76 -10.54 -1.38
N ALA A 71 15.89 -11.26 -1.27
CA ALA A 71 16.54 -11.46 0.01
C ALA A 71 17.03 -10.11 0.60
N ASN A 72 17.62 -9.23 -0.22
CA ASN A 72 18.00 -7.88 0.23
C ASN A 72 16.77 -7.02 0.60
N GLY A 73 15.69 -7.08 -0.19
CA GLY A 73 14.47 -6.30 0.05
C GLY A 73 13.82 -6.66 1.38
N TYR A 74 13.67 -7.96 1.64
CA TYR A 74 13.16 -8.45 2.92
C TYR A 74 14.14 -8.23 4.07
N TYR A 75 15.45 -8.25 3.83
CA TYR A 75 16.42 -7.89 4.86
C TYR A 75 16.31 -6.40 5.23
N GLY A 76 16.10 -5.53 4.25
CA GLY A 76 15.72 -4.14 4.47
C GLY A 76 14.44 -4.02 5.30
N ARG A 77 13.42 -4.83 5.01
CA ARG A 77 12.16 -4.86 5.77
C ARG A 77 12.38 -5.29 7.22
N LEU A 78 13.24 -6.27 7.47
CA LEU A 78 13.59 -6.69 8.83
C LEU A 78 14.16 -5.50 9.61
N PHE A 79 15.05 -4.72 9.01
CA PHE A 79 15.56 -3.49 9.61
C PHE A 79 14.50 -2.39 9.76
N GLU A 80 13.56 -2.25 8.82
CA GLU A 80 12.42 -1.33 8.95
C GLU A 80 11.60 -1.63 10.21
N ILE A 81 11.23 -2.91 10.42
CA ILE A 81 10.48 -3.35 11.61
C ILE A 81 11.33 -3.13 12.87
N GLY A 82 12.64 -3.34 12.77
CA GLY A 82 13.61 -3.12 13.84
C GLY A 82 13.90 -1.65 14.13
N LYS A 83 13.27 -0.71 13.40
CA LYS A 83 13.53 0.74 13.45
C LYS A 83 14.98 1.14 13.13
N GLN A 84 15.73 0.27 12.46
CA GLN A 84 17.11 0.52 12.00
C GLN A 84 17.09 1.10 10.58
N PHE A 85 16.60 2.33 10.44
CA PHE A 85 16.24 2.87 9.13
C PHE A 85 17.42 3.03 8.17
N ASP A 86 18.65 3.31 8.63
CA ASP A 86 19.82 3.41 7.75
C ASP A 86 20.14 2.09 7.06
N GLN A 87 20.13 0.98 7.82
CA GLN A 87 20.30 -0.36 7.25
C GLN A 87 19.13 -0.72 6.33
N SER A 88 17.91 -0.37 6.73
CA SER A 88 16.73 -0.55 5.88
C SER A 88 16.90 0.12 4.52
N VAL A 89 17.30 1.40 4.48
CA VAL A 89 17.54 2.13 3.21
C VAL A 89 18.64 1.45 2.39
N LYS A 90 19.76 1.08 3.00
CA LYS A 90 20.88 0.42 2.33
C LYS A 90 20.44 -0.85 1.59
N TYR A 91 19.82 -1.79 2.29
CA TYR A 91 19.41 -3.07 1.71
C TYR A 91 18.25 -2.93 0.74
N THR A 92 17.32 -1.99 0.98
CA THR A 92 16.24 -1.70 0.02
C THR A 92 16.77 -1.13 -1.28
N ARG A 93 17.78 -0.25 -1.26
CA ARG A 93 18.42 0.28 -2.47
C ARG A 93 19.14 -0.80 -3.28
N ILE A 94 19.83 -1.73 -2.61
CA ILE A 94 20.45 -2.91 -3.26
C ILE A 94 19.36 -3.74 -3.95
N ALA A 95 18.23 -3.97 -3.26
CA ALA A 95 17.11 -4.72 -3.82
C ALA A 95 16.51 -4.05 -5.06
N ILE A 96 16.31 -2.72 -5.03
CA ILE A 96 15.84 -1.92 -6.17
C ILE A 96 16.79 -2.06 -7.35
N ALA A 97 18.10 -1.86 -7.14
CA ALA A 97 19.09 -1.93 -8.22
C ALA A 97 19.04 -3.28 -8.94
N HIS A 98 19.03 -4.38 -8.19
CA HIS A 98 18.97 -5.72 -8.79
C HIS A 98 17.62 -6.08 -9.41
N ALA A 99 16.51 -5.50 -8.91
CA ALA A 99 15.20 -5.66 -9.55
C ALA A 99 15.17 -4.95 -10.90
N GLN A 100 15.67 -3.71 -10.97
CA GLN A 100 15.73 -2.92 -12.21
C GLN A 100 16.68 -3.55 -13.23
N GLU A 101 17.87 -3.99 -12.80
CA GLU A 101 18.83 -4.67 -13.67
C GLU A 101 18.32 -6.00 -14.26
N ALA A 102 17.31 -6.60 -13.66
CA ALA A 102 16.72 -7.86 -14.08
C ALA A 102 15.35 -7.67 -14.75
N ASP A 103 14.93 -6.42 -14.96
CA ASP A 103 13.62 -6.04 -15.49
C ASP A 103 12.46 -6.69 -14.70
N LEU A 104 12.51 -6.53 -13.38
CA LEU A 104 11.53 -7.06 -12.43
C LEU A 104 10.69 -5.91 -11.86
N PRO A 105 9.70 -5.39 -12.60
CA PRO A 105 8.89 -4.26 -12.17
C PRO A 105 8.06 -4.60 -10.91
N GLU A 106 7.62 -5.84 -10.73
CA GLU A 106 6.87 -6.28 -9.55
C GLU A 106 7.70 -6.21 -8.27
N LEU A 107 9.01 -6.48 -8.37
CA LEU A 107 9.93 -6.29 -7.25
C LEU A 107 10.32 -4.81 -7.09
N SER A 108 10.57 -4.11 -8.19
CA SER A 108 10.93 -2.70 -8.19
C SER A 108 9.86 -1.87 -7.49
N TYR A 109 8.59 -2.11 -7.80
CA TYR A 109 7.45 -1.53 -7.11
C TYR A 109 7.51 -1.75 -5.59
N LEU A 110 7.62 -3.01 -5.15
CA LEU A 110 7.58 -3.38 -3.74
C LEU A 110 8.69 -2.69 -2.94
N TRP A 111 9.89 -2.63 -3.51
CA TRP A 111 11.04 -2.01 -2.85
C TRP A 111 11.00 -0.49 -2.89
N GLN A 112 10.49 0.13 -3.94
CA GLN A 112 10.22 1.56 -3.97
C GLN A 112 9.18 1.95 -2.92
N TRP A 113 8.11 1.16 -2.77
CA TRP A 113 7.12 1.37 -1.71
C TRP A 113 7.74 1.24 -0.31
N GLN A 114 8.58 0.23 -0.08
CA GLN A 114 9.30 0.09 1.18
C GLN A 114 10.23 1.29 1.45
N LEU A 115 10.98 1.72 0.45
CA LEU A 115 11.89 2.86 0.56
C LEU A 115 11.12 4.13 0.94
N ALA A 116 9.96 4.34 0.32
CA ALA A 116 9.07 5.46 0.61
C ALA A 116 8.61 5.49 2.08
N ARG A 117 8.13 4.35 2.60
CA ARG A 117 7.72 4.23 4.01
C ARG A 117 8.88 4.50 4.97
N VAL A 118 10.08 4.01 4.64
CA VAL A 118 11.28 4.21 5.46
C VAL A 118 11.68 5.68 5.47
N PHE A 119 11.65 6.37 4.33
CA PHE A 119 11.91 7.81 4.27
C PHE A 119 10.87 8.63 5.02
N ASN A 120 9.59 8.27 4.89
CA ASN A 120 8.51 8.95 5.61
C ASN A 120 8.72 8.86 7.13
N LYS A 121 9.02 7.65 7.65
CA LYS A 121 9.33 7.44 9.08
C LYS A 121 10.56 8.20 9.58
N ARG A 122 11.45 8.63 8.68
CA ARG A 122 12.62 9.47 9.00
C ARG A 122 12.40 10.97 8.81
N GLY A 123 11.20 11.38 8.40
CA GLY A 123 10.92 12.78 8.06
C GLY A 123 11.57 13.26 6.76
N ARG A 124 12.08 12.36 5.91
CA ARG A 124 12.66 12.69 4.59
C ARG A 124 11.55 12.72 3.55
N ILE A 125 10.66 13.71 3.67
CA ILE A 125 9.37 13.75 2.96
C ILE A 125 9.53 13.78 1.44
N GLU A 126 10.41 14.62 0.91
CA GLU A 126 10.65 14.72 -0.55
C GLU A 126 11.07 13.37 -1.16
N GLU A 127 11.99 12.65 -0.50
CA GLU A 127 12.44 11.35 -0.95
C GLU A 127 11.38 10.26 -0.79
N ALA A 128 10.55 10.36 0.25
CA ALA A 128 9.40 9.49 0.42
C ALA A 128 8.42 9.67 -0.74
N VAL A 129 8.03 10.91 -1.05
CA VAL A 129 7.16 11.26 -2.17
C VAL A 129 7.72 10.73 -3.49
N LYS A 130 9.00 10.97 -3.78
CA LYS A 130 9.64 10.48 -5.02
C LYS A 130 9.59 8.97 -5.14
N SER A 131 9.85 8.25 -4.04
CA SER A 131 9.81 6.79 -4.01
C SER A 131 8.38 6.26 -4.17
N TYR A 132 7.40 6.89 -3.51
CA TYR A 132 5.97 6.57 -3.70
C TYR A 132 5.52 6.82 -5.13
N GLN A 133 5.88 7.96 -5.73
CA GLN A 133 5.54 8.28 -7.11
C GLN A 133 6.11 7.23 -8.08
N THR A 134 7.37 6.85 -7.90
CA THR A 134 8.02 5.78 -8.68
C THR A 134 7.30 4.44 -8.52
N ALA A 135 6.93 4.07 -7.29
CA ALA A 135 6.17 2.85 -7.03
C ALA A 135 4.79 2.88 -7.73
N THR A 136 4.06 3.99 -7.60
CA THR A 136 2.74 4.14 -8.22
C THR A 136 2.78 4.15 -9.74
N SER A 137 3.83 4.72 -10.35
CA SER A 137 3.98 4.75 -11.80
C SER A 137 4.31 3.37 -12.38
N ILE A 138 4.96 2.49 -11.62
CA ILE A 138 5.17 1.09 -12.03
C ILE A 138 3.83 0.34 -12.03
N ILE A 139 3.00 0.53 -11.01
CA ILE A 139 1.72 -0.18 -10.87
C ILE A 139 0.67 0.31 -11.86
N SER A 140 0.47 1.63 -11.93
CA SER A 140 -0.53 2.28 -12.77
C SER A 140 0.06 3.59 -13.30
N PRO A 141 0.76 3.55 -14.46
CA PRO A 141 1.25 4.74 -15.14
C PRO A 141 0.14 5.78 -15.37
N ARG A 142 0.51 7.06 -15.42
CA ARG A 142 -0.43 8.17 -15.67
C ARG A 142 -0.87 8.23 -17.13
N SER A 143 0.01 7.82 -18.06
CA SER A 143 -0.26 7.82 -19.49
C SER A 143 -0.30 6.39 -20.03
N ILE A 144 -1.45 6.01 -20.58
CA ILE A 144 -1.63 4.74 -21.30
C ILE A 144 -0.91 4.71 -22.66
N THR A 145 -0.46 5.86 -23.17
CA THR A 145 0.23 5.93 -24.47
C THR A 145 1.69 5.49 -24.40
N GLU A 146 2.27 5.40 -23.20
CA GLU A 146 3.70 5.11 -23.01
C GLU A 146 3.96 3.69 -22.50
N SER A 147 3.11 3.16 -21.62
CA SER A 147 3.14 1.77 -21.16
C SER A 147 1.87 1.45 -20.39
N CYS A 148 1.45 0.18 -20.45
CA CYS A 148 0.54 -0.36 -19.45
C CYS A 148 1.31 -0.67 -18.16
N GLY A 149 0.66 -0.53 -17.00
CA GLY A 149 1.26 -0.89 -15.70
C GLY A 149 1.45 -2.39 -15.55
N ILE A 150 1.74 -2.84 -14.32
CA ILE A 150 1.90 -4.27 -14.01
C ILE A 150 0.76 -4.83 -13.15
N LEU A 151 -0.37 -4.13 -13.09
CA LEU A 151 -1.47 -4.50 -12.22
C LEU A 151 -2.00 -5.91 -12.57
N LYS A 152 -2.00 -6.28 -13.86
CA LYS A 152 -2.39 -7.61 -14.34
C LYS A 152 -1.46 -8.73 -13.89
N GLU A 153 -0.18 -8.47 -13.68
CA GLU A 153 0.79 -9.48 -13.21
C GLU A 153 0.40 -10.03 -11.83
N PHE A 154 -0.27 -9.21 -11.01
CA PHE A 154 -0.78 -9.61 -9.71
C PHE A 154 -2.08 -10.42 -9.76
N TYR A 155 -2.72 -10.56 -10.93
CA TYR A 155 -3.95 -11.34 -11.12
C TYR A 155 -3.69 -12.79 -11.53
N MET A 156 -2.47 -13.13 -11.92
CA MET A 156 -2.09 -14.47 -12.34
C MET A 156 -1.67 -15.31 -11.13
N GLY A 157 -2.63 -15.99 -10.48
CA GLY A 157 -2.35 -16.93 -9.38
C GLY A 157 -3.59 -17.36 -8.58
N TYR A 158 -3.37 -18.25 -7.61
CA TYR A 158 -4.40 -18.82 -6.71
C TYR A 158 -4.84 -17.88 -5.56
N LYS A 159 -4.26 -16.68 -5.42
CA LYS A 159 -4.65 -15.73 -4.37
C LYS A 159 -5.86 -14.92 -4.79
N ASP A 160 -6.74 -14.61 -3.84
CA ASP A 160 -7.89 -13.76 -4.11
C ASP A 160 -7.43 -12.38 -4.58
N ARG A 161 -7.75 -12.05 -5.83
CA ARG A 161 -7.40 -10.79 -6.49
C ARG A 161 -7.85 -9.56 -5.69
N LYS A 162 -9.02 -9.66 -5.04
CA LYS A 162 -9.53 -8.60 -4.16
C LYS A 162 -8.61 -8.35 -2.98
N GLU A 163 -8.02 -9.42 -2.45
CA GLU A 163 -7.10 -9.37 -1.32
C GLU A 163 -5.77 -8.72 -1.72
N VAL A 164 -5.22 -9.06 -2.89
CA VAL A 164 -3.96 -8.47 -3.35
C VAL A 164 -4.09 -6.96 -3.56
N PHE A 165 -5.14 -6.52 -4.27
CA PHE A 165 -5.33 -5.09 -4.49
C PHE A 165 -5.53 -4.33 -3.17
N SER A 166 -6.43 -4.80 -2.30
CA SER A 166 -6.74 -4.14 -1.03
C SER A 166 -5.57 -4.11 -0.05
N GLN A 167 -4.71 -5.13 -0.04
CA GLN A 167 -3.60 -5.24 0.92
C GLN A 167 -2.25 -4.74 0.38
N LYS A 168 -2.04 -4.74 -0.94
CA LYS A 168 -0.73 -4.49 -1.55
C LYS A 168 -0.70 -3.33 -2.51
N ILE A 169 -1.83 -2.92 -3.08
CA ILE A 169 -1.87 -1.86 -4.10
C ILE A 169 -2.56 -0.61 -3.58
N LYS A 170 -3.81 -0.70 -3.14
CA LYS A 170 -4.55 0.45 -2.59
C LYS A 170 -3.79 1.18 -1.46
N PRO A 171 -3.12 0.48 -0.51
CA PRO A 171 -2.40 1.16 0.56
C PRO A 171 -1.27 2.06 0.06
N LEU A 172 -0.58 1.69 -1.02
CA LEU A 172 0.46 2.53 -1.63
C LEU A 172 -0.10 3.90 -2.04
N PHE A 173 -1.21 3.89 -2.79
CA PHE A 173 -1.80 5.13 -3.29
C PHE A 173 -2.36 5.98 -2.15
N LEU A 174 -2.96 5.35 -1.14
CA LEU A 174 -3.45 6.04 0.05
C LEU A 174 -2.31 6.64 0.90
N GLU A 175 -1.18 5.94 1.04
CA GLU A 175 -0.01 6.45 1.75
C GLU A 175 0.59 7.67 1.04
N LEU A 176 0.64 7.66 -0.30
CA LEU A 176 1.06 8.83 -1.08
C LEU A 176 0.05 9.99 -0.97
N ALA A 177 -1.25 9.70 -1.02
CA ALA A 177 -2.27 10.73 -0.84
C ALA A 177 -2.19 11.36 0.55
N LYS A 178 -1.94 10.53 1.58
CA LYS A 178 -1.81 10.98 2.97
C LYS A 178 -0.61 11.90 3.14
N ILE A 179 0.57 11.51 2.65
CA ILE A 179 1.77 12.37 2.78
C ILE A 179 1.59 13.69 2.05
N LYS A 180 0.96 13.69 0.85
CA LYS A 180 0.65 14.91 0.11
C LYS A 180 -0.37 15.79 0.83
N MET A 181 -1.38 15.18 1.44
CA MET A 181 -2.36 15.89 2.27
C MET A 181 -1.70 16.55 3.47
N ASP A 182 -0.79 15.85 4.15
CA ASP A 182 -0.09 16.38 5.32
C ASP A 182 0.89 17.52 4.95
N GLU A 183 1.42 17.53 3.72
CA GLU A 183 2.17 18.68 3.18
C GLU A 183 1.23 19.86 2.88
N ALA A 184 0.13 19.62 2.15
CA ALA A 184 -0.82 20.65 1.75
C ALA A 184 -1.49 21.36 2.93
N LEU A 185 -1.79 20.61 3.99
CA LEU A 185 -2.36 21.17 5.22
C LEU A 185 -1.37 22.05 6.01
N LYS A 186 -0.07 21.94 5.75
CA LYS A 186 0.96 22.79 6.37
C LYS A 186 1.24 24.05 5.56
N SER A 187 1.14 23.98 4.23
CA SER A 187 1.34 25.12 3.34
C SER A 187 0.11 26.02 3.25
N GLU A 188 -1.09 25.48 3.53
CA GLU A 188 -2.39 26.14 3.29
C GLU A 188 -2.58 26.56 1.81
N ASP A 189 -1.81 25.98 0.90
CA ASP A 189 -1.87 26.28 -0.53
C ASP A 189 -2.98 25.45 -1.22
N GLN A 190 -3.91 26.14 -1.87
CA GLN A 190 -4.98 25.51 -2.64
C GLN A 190 -4.44 24.65 -3.80
N ASN A 191 -3.32 25.04 -4.40
CA ASN A 191 -2.68 24.23 -5.44
C ASN A 191 -2.23 22.87 -4.91
N ASP A 192 -1.71 22.83 -3.68
CA ASP A 192 -1.31 21.57 -3.04
C ASP A 192 -2.54 20.70 -2.76
N LEU A 193 -3.67 21.29 -2.35
CA LEU A 193 -4.93 20.55 -2.17
C LEU A 193 -5.48 19.99 -3.49
N HIS A 194 -5.29 20.68 -4.62
CA HIS A 194 -5.59 20.12 -5.94
C HIS A 194 -4.69 18.92 -6.28
N ILE A 195 -3.41 18.95 -5.90
CA ILE A 195 -2.50 17.80 -6.07
C ILE A 195 -2.97 16.61 -5.22
N VAL A 196 -3.45 16.87 -4.00
CA VAL A 196 -4.01 15.82 -3.12
C VAL A 196 -5.24 15.19 -3.76
N ARG A 197 -6.18 16.01 -4.25
CA ARG A 197 -7.36 15.55 -5.00
C ARG A 197 -6.94 14.65 -6.16
N ASN A 198 -6.02 15.10 -7.01
CA ASN A 198 -5.56 14.33 -8.16
C ASN A 198 -4.90 13.00 -7.75
N THR A 199 -4.21 12.98 -6.61
CA THR A 199 -3.62 11.75 -6.06
C THR A 199 -4.69 10.77 -5.58
N ILE A 200 -5.76 11.27 -4.97
CA ILE A 200 -6.92 10.48 -4.53
C ILE A 200 -7.72 9.95 -5.73
N GLU A 201 -7.95 10.77 -6.75
CA GLU A 201 -8.60 10.31 -7.99
C GLU A 201 -7.82 9.17 -8.65
N ARG A 202 -6.49 9.17 -8.53
CA ARG A 202 -5.66 8.06 -9.00
C ARG A 202 -5.89 6.76 -8.23
N VAL A 203 -6.29 6.83 -6.95
CA VAL A 203 -6.76 5.65 -6.20
C VAL A 203 -8.01 5.09 -6.88
N LYS A 204 -8.96 5.94 -7.27
CA LYS A 204 -10.19 5.52 -7.96
C LYS A 204 -9.93 4.95 -9.34
N SER A 205 -9.05 5.59 -10.10
CA SER A 205 -8.68 5.06 -11.41
C SER A 205 -8.06 3.67 -11.29
N SER A 206 -7.18 3.44 -10.32
CA SER A 206 -6.61 2.11 -10.08
C SER A 206 -7.61 1.10 -9.52
N GLU A 207 -8.62 1.54 -8.74
CA GLU A 207 -9.75 0.70 -8.31
C GLU A 207 -10.57 0.22 -9.53
N LEU A 208 -10.82 1.09 -10.50
CA LEU A 208 -11.55 0.76 -11.72
C LEU A 208 -10.74 -0.16 -12.64
N GLN A 209 -9.46 0.14 -12.86
CA GLN A 209 -8.56 -0.78 -13.59
C GLN A 209 -8.57 -2.18 -12.95
N ASN A 210 -8.59 -2.24 -11.62
CA ASN A 210 -8.69 -3.50 -10.91
C ASN A 210 -10.05 -4.20 -11.05
N PHE A 211 -11.14 -3.45 -11.00
CA PHE A 211 -12.49 -4.00 -11.16
C PHE A 211 -12.68 -4.63 -12.54
N TYR A 212 -12.31 -3.91 -13.59
CA TYR A 212 -12.43 -4.34 -14.98
C TYR A 212 -11.29 -5.26 -15.44
N GLN A 213 -10.26 -5.42 -14.61
CA GLN A 213 -9.06 -6.23 -14.92
C GLN A 213 -8.34 -5.75 -16.17
N ASP A 214 -8.38 -4.45 -16.41
CA ASP A 214 -7.71 -3.83 -17.53
C ASP A 214 -6.89 -2.61 -17.07
N GLU A 215 -5.59 -2.82 -16.96
CA GLU A 215 -4.61 -1.83 -16.55
C GLU A 215 -4.36 -0.75 -17.61
N CYS A 216 -4.75 -1.02 -18.86
CA CYS A 216 -4.67 -0.07 -19.96
C CYS A 216 -5.99 0.69 -20.13
N LEU A 217 -6.96 0.51 -19.23
CA LEU A 217 -8.22 1.23 -19.31
C LEU A 217 -7.92 2.73 -19.36
N PRO A 218 -8.48 3.46 -20.34
CA PRO A 218 -8.49 4.90 -20.34
C PRO A 218 -9.47 5.35 -19.26
N VAL A 219 -9.13 5.11 -17.99
CA VAL A 219 -9.92 5.58 -16.85
C VAL A 219 -9.67 7.08 -16.73
N ILE A 220 -10.38 7.81 -17.58
CA ILE A 220 -10.45 9.27 -17.66
C ILE A 220 -9.09 9.87 -17.26
N SER A 221 -8.08 9.65 -18.12
CA SER A 221 -6.76 10.30 -18.03
C SER A 221 -6.84 11.83 -18.03
N ASN A 222 -8.04 12.34 -18.29
CA ASN A 222 -8.49 13.71 -18.19
C ASN A 222 -8.91 14.09 -16.76
N SER A 223 -8.34 13.56 -15.67
CA SER A 223 -8.60 14.15 -14.34
C SER A 223 -8.06 15.57 -14.21
N ASP A 224 -7.04 15.92 -15.00
CA ASP A 224 -6.61 17.31 -15.20
C ASP A 224 -7.73 18.16 -15.86
N ASN A 225 -8.67 17.52 -16.56
CA ASN A 225 -9.85 18.11 -17.18
C ASN A 225 -11.18 17.66 -16.56
N LEU A 226 -11.17 16.95 -15.42
CA LEU A 226 -12.25 17.08 -14.43
C LEU A 226 -12.05 18.45 -13.78
N HIS A 227 -12.05 19.49 -14.61
CA HIS A 227 -12.80 20.66 -14.24
C HIS A 227 -14.16 20.07 -13.88
N TYR A 228 -14.51 20.13 -12.60
CA TYR A 228 -15.92 20.28 -12.28
C TYR A 228 -16.29 21.63 -12.89
N THR A 229 -16.46 21.64 -14.21
CA THR A 229 -16.70 22.83 -15.01
C THR A 229 -18.06 23.28 -14.55
N ALA A 230 -18.05 24.31 -13.70
CA ALA A 230 -19.16 24.88 -12.94
C ALA A 230 -19.73 23.96 -11.83
N ILE A 231 -19.00 23.81 -10.71
CA ILE A 231 -19.70 23.73 -9.42
C ILE A 231 -20.39 25.08 -9.23
N ASP A 232 -21.70 25.09 -9.00
CA ASP A 232 -22.47 26.29 -8.68
C ASP A 232 -21.95 26.95 -7.39
N GLU A 233 -22.05 28.27 -7.28
CA GLU A 233 -21.57 29.08 -6.14
C GLU A 233 -22.03 28.53 -4.77
N TYR A 234 -23.23 27.95 -4.70
CA TYR A 234 -23.81 27.41 -3.46
C TYR A 234 -23.76 25.88 -3.38
N THR A 235 -22.97 25.22 -4.21
CA THR A 235 -22.83 23.76 -4.23
C THR A 235 -21.46 23.32 -3.73
N ALA A 236 -21.42 22.21 -2.98
CA ALA A 236 -20.19 21.57 -2.55
C ALA A 236 -20.23 20.08 -2.89
N VAL A 237 -19.12 19.56 -3.43
CA VAL A 237 -18.92 18.12 -3.58
C VAL A 237 -18.26 17.59 -2.32
N ILE A 238 -18.91 16.62 -1.66
CA ILE A 238 -18.40 15.97 -0.45
C ILE A 238 -17.74 14.66 -0.86
N TYR A 239 -16.43 14.55 -0.64
CA TYR A 239 -15.66 13.38 -1.04
C TYR A 239 -15.01 12.70 0.18
N PRO A 240 -15.55 11.57 0.67
CA PRO A 240 -15.00 10.86 1.81
C PRO A 240 -13.77 10.03 1.44
N ILE A 241 -12.70 10.19 2.22
CA ILE A 241 -11.42 9.51 2.08
C ILE A 241 -11.16 8.71 3.36
N PHE A 242 -11.14 7.39 3.19
CA PHE A 242 -10.92 6.44 4.28
C PHE A 242 -9.43 6.11 4.40
N PHE A 243 -8.73 6.80 5.30
CA PHE A 243 -7.39 6.40 5.70
C PHE A 243 -7.45 5.33 6.81
N PRO A 244 -6.36 4.59 7.08
CA PRO A 244 -6.36 3.56 8.13
C PRO A 244 -6.72 4.08 9.53
N GLU A 245 -6.32 5.32 9.85
CA GLU A 245 -6.44 5.89 11.20
C GLU A 245 -7.56 6.93 11.33
N ASN A 246 -8.03 7.51 10.23
CA ASN A 246 -9.01 8.59 10.23
C ASN A 246 -9.87 8.61 8.96
N LEU A 247 -11.02 9.28 9.06
CA LEU A 247 -11.88 9.59 7.94
C LEU A 247 -11.77 11.08 7.65
N THR A 248 -11.34 11.41 6.43
CA THR A 248 -11.22 12.78 5.94
C THR A 248 -12.28 13.06 4.89
N TYR A 249 -12.99 14.17 5.02
CA TYR A 249 -13.89 14.69 4.01
C TYR A 249 -13.16 15.80 3.24
N MET A 250 -13.01 15.61 1.94
CA MET A 250 -12.59 16.66 1.02
C MET A 250 -13.85 17.35 0.51
N LEU A 251 -14.03 18.60 0.90
CA LEU A 251 -15.10 19.48 0.44
C LEU A 251 -14.55 20.29 -0.72
N ILE A 252 -15.12 20.11 -1.91
CA ILE A 252 -14.72 20.81 -3.13
C ILE A 252 -15.80 21.83 -3.45
N PHE A 253 -15.44 23.11 -3.37
CA PHE A 253 -16.25 24.25 -3.80
C PHE A 253 -15.78 24.73 -5.18
N GLN A 254 -16.43 25.76 -5.71
CA GLN A 254 -16.06 26.37 -6.99
C GLN A 254 -14.58 26.82 -7.04
N ASP A 255 -14.13 27.55 -6.02
CA ASP A 255 -12.80 28.19 -5.99
C ASP A 255 -11.88 27.66 -4.88
N SER A 256 -12.33 26.70 -4.08
CA SER A 256 -11.53 26.19 -2.95
C SER A 256 -11.80 24.74 -2.62
N ILE A 257 -10.80 24.11 -2.01
CA ILE A 257 -10.87 22.80 -1.38
C ILE A 257 -10.66 22.99 0.12
N GLN A 258 -11.51 22.33 0.92
CA GLN A 258 -11.36 22.24 2.36
C GLN A 258 -11.27 20.78 2.79
N MET A 259 -10.46 20.49 3.80
CA MET A 259 -10.26 19.13 4.31
C MET A 259 -10.69 19.07 5.77
N LEU A 260 -11.73 18.27 6.05
CA LEU A 260 -12.22 18.04 7.40
C LEU A 260 -11.85 16.63 7.84
N THR A 261 -11.03 16.50 8.88
CA THR A 261 -10.62 15.18 9.38
C THR A 261 -11.35 14.84 10.67
N THR A 262 -11.88 13.62 10.73
CA THR A 262 -12.54 13.06 11.92
C THR A 262 -11.73 11.89 12.47
N THR A 263 -11.84 11.62 13.75
CA THR A 263 -11.11 10.53 14.44
C THR A 263 -11.77 9.16 14.30
N VAL A 264 -12.75 9.01 13.39
CA VAL A 264 -13.46 7.75 13.20
C VAL A 264 -12.54 6.72 12.57
N ASN A 265 -12.35 5.59 13.25
CA ASN A 265 -11.52 4.49 12.79
C ASN A 265 -12.21 3.70 11.66
N VAL A 266 -11.49 3.41 10.58
CA VAL A 266 -12.03 2.69 9.41
C VAL A 266 -12.55 1.28 9.76
N ASN A 267 -11.99 0.61 10.77
CA ASN A 267 -12.45 -0.71 11.20
C ASN A 267 -13.86 -0.64 11.80
N LYS A 268 -14.18 0.44 12.52
CA LYS A 268 -15.53 0.66 13.06
C LYS A 268 -16.53 0.87 11.92
N ILE A 269 -16.16 1.63 10.89
CA ILE A 269 -16.97 1.86 9.70
C ILE A 269 -17.19 0.54 8.94
N ASN A 270 -16.12 -0.22 8.68
CA ASN A 270 -16.19 -1.49 7.96
C ASN A 270 -17.08 -2.50 8.70
N HIS A 271 -17.00 -2.55 10.03
CA HIS A 271 -17.90 -3.39 10.82
C HIS A 271 -19.36 -2.94 10.66
N LEU A 272 -19.64 -1.64 10.79
CA LEU A 272 -20.99 -1.11 10.62
C LEU A 272 -21.56 -1.40 9.23
N VAL A 273 -20.78 -1.18 8.17
CA VAL A 273 -21.19 -1.47 6.78
C VAL A 273 -21.43 -2.95 6.58
N LYS A 274 -20.59 -3.82 7.16
CA LYS A 274 -20.78 -5.27 7.07
C LYS A 274 -22.08 -5.70 7.75
N THR A 275 -22.34 -5.20 8.96
CA THR A 275 -23.60 -5.46 9.68
C THR A 275 -24.80 -4.96 8.88
N LEU A 276 -24.77 -3.72 8.39
CA LEU A 276 -25.84 -3.15 7.57
C LEU A 276 -26.11 -3.99 6.31
N ASN A 277 -25.07 -4.44 5.61
CA ASN A 277 -25.23 -5.29 4.43
C ASN A 277 -25.83 -6.66 4.77
N GLN A 278 -25.50 -7.23 5.92
CA GLN A 278 -26.12 -8.47 6.39
C GLN A 278 -27.60 -8.24 6.70
N ASP A 279 -27.91 -7.17 7.42
CA ASP A 279 -29.29 -6.82 7.78
C ASP A 279 -30.15 -6.56 6.53
N ILE A 280 -29.63 -5.86 5.51
CA ILE A 280 -30.33 -5.62 4.24
C ILE A 280 -30.62 -6.93 3.49
N LEU A 281 -29.67 -7.88 3.51
CA LEU A 281 -29.83 -9.17 2.83
C LEU A 281 -30.78 -10.11 3.58
N GLU A 282 -30.89 -9.96 4.90
CA GLU A 282 -31.76 -10.77 5.76
C GLU A 282 -33.18 -10.17 5.89
N SER A 283 -33.35 -8.87 5.66
CA SER A 283 -34.67 -8.22 5.65
C SER A 283 -35.45 -8.57 4.38
N SER A 284 -36.54 -9.32 4.50
CA SER A 284 -37.51 -9.56 3.42
C SER A 284 -38.49 -8.39 3.23
N ASP A 285 -38.47 -7.40 4.11
CA ASP A 285 -39.37 -6.24 4.12
C ASP A 285 -38.59 -4.94 4.35
N TYR A 286 -38.74 -3.98 3.42
CA TYR A 286 -37.97 -2.73 3.37
C TYR A 286 -38.22 -1.78 4.57
N SER A 287 -39.24 -2.04 5.41
CA SER A 287 -39.57 -1.22 6.59
C SER A 287 -38.63 -1.41 7.77
N ASP A 288 -37.86 -2.50 7.83
CA ASP A 288 -36.99 -2.81 8.97
C ASP A 288 -35.63 -2.06 8.92
N ILE A 289 -35.24 -1.53 7.75
CA ILE A 289 -33.94 -0.87 7.56
C ILE A 289 -33.84 0.45 8.34
N THR A 290 -34.96 1.15 8.57
CA THR A 290 -34.96 2.42 9.30
C THR A 290 -34.75 2.29 10.81
N ASP A 291 -35.04 1.13 11.40
CA ASP A 291 -34.90 0.92 12.85
C ASP A 291 -33.48 0.49 13.27
N VAL A 292 -32.68 -0.03 12.34
CA VAL A 292 -31.26 -0.37 12.57
C VAL A 292 -30.42 0.87 12.90
N TYR A 293 -30.75 2.02 12.30
CA TYR A 293 -30.05 3.29 12.55
C TYR A 293 -30.20 3.82 13.98
N LYS A 294 -31.31 3.53 14.65
CA LYS A 294 -31.57 4.03 16.02
C LYS A 294 -30.82 3.27 17.12
N LYS A 295 -30.31 2.07 16.83
CA LYS A 295 -29.59 1.23 17.82
C LYS A 295 -28.08 1.45 17.86
N SER A 296 -27.52 2.25 16.95
CA SER A 296 -26.08 2.31 16.70
C SER A 296 -25.40 3.66 17.04
N ILE A 297 -26.14 4.58 17.67
CA ILE A 297 -25.63 5.84 18.24
C ILE A 297 -25.60 5.69 19.77
#